data_AF-A0A2M7Q9E5-F1
#
_entry.id   AF-A0A2M7Q9E5-F1
#
_cell.length_a   1.000
_cell.length_b   1.000
_cell.length_c   1.000
_cell.angle_alpha   90.00
_cell.angle_beta   90.00
_cell.angle_gamma   90.00
#
_symmetry.space_group_name_H-M   'P 1'
#
loop_
_entity.id
_entity.type
_entity.pdbx_description
1 polymer ?
#
loop_
_entity_poly.entity_id
_entity_poly.type
_entity_poly.pdbx_seq_one_letter_code
_entity_poly.pdbx_strand_id
1 'polypeptide(L)'
;YAFLQYFHIQNFPFVLISEARPISFIGNPAFLATHMFFVMFSAVVVFFETLKHLNIKTFFSSFQLYFWRYFSLLTIVLSALTMFITATRGAIVGLGASILFLLIYFSFKKTRINTDSYPYKSAKISINQRLISIILLSLIIIFSGTFWFTRDAEIWQKVPGFNRLAQTVSSGKVDASTQFRLITWQLSWEAFKGKPIFGWGNDNFLVAYEKHYNPDYAIYGESWLDRAHNKIFDVLVMQGIFGVLAYLGIFVFILVTLINADKKRIYTDTEDKKSASISQNPHQSVSIIAIIIGYFVQNLFVMDQIVSDITFFAMVGFIIFISKQERVISKQEIVISKQELVNRNQKSVLVTSFLLLIPIFILGYSLYSYNYIPYIQAKAFNEAKSIERASLIEKKLKEEATQPYNFSQFNLRTYIVDYYFNYQSHIFEIDRLKPLSDFFVSLVSEVIQKEPYDVRIFIRKAQMLQSMAINNANLYKEAEDSMKQAIELAPNRQE
;
A
#
# COMPACT_ATOMS: atom_id res chain seq x y z
N TYR A 1 3.78 -15.69 11.97
CA TYR A 1 3.03 -16.51 10.99
C TYR A 1 3.80 -16.69 9.68
N ALA A 2 4.28 -15.64 9.01
CA ALA A 2 5.11 -15.75 7.79
C ALA A 2 6.28 -16.76 7.90
N PHE A 3 7.00 -16.79 9.02
CA PHE A 3 8.06 -17.79 9.27
C PHE A 3 7.53 -19.22 9.34
N LEU A 4 6.33 -19.45 9.90
CA LEU A 4 5.71 -20.78 9.93
C LEU A 4 5.40 -21.26 8.51
N GLN A 5 4.87 -20.37 7.66
CA GLN A 5 4.65 -20.67 6.24
C GLN A 5 5.96 -20.96 5.50
N TYR A 6 7.01 -20.17 5.77
CA TYR A 6 8.34 -20.36 5.17
C TYR A 6 8.96 -21.72 5.54
N PHE A 7 8.80 -22.16 6.79
CA PHE A 7 9.28 -23.46 7.25
C PHE A 7 8.29 -24.61 6.99
N HIS A 8 7.24 -24.37 6.21
CA HIS A 8 6.20 -25.35 5.88
C HIS A 8 5.55 -26.01 7.12
N ILE A 9 5.39 -25.25 8.22
CA ILE A 9 4.73 -25.72 9.43
C ILE A 9 3.22 -25.64 9.23
N GLN A 10 2.59 -26.79 8.99
CA GLN A 10 1.17 -26.92 8.64
C GLN A 10 0.26 -27.22 9.85
N ASN A 11 0.80 -27.74 10.95
CA ASN A 11 0.04 -28.10 12.16
C ASN A 11 -0.18 -26.88 13.07
N PHE A 12 -0.91 -25.88 12.59
CA PHE A 12 -1.30 -24.74 13.40
C PHE A 12 -2.76 -24.35 13.08
N PRO A 13 -3.61 -24.06 14.08
CA PRO A 13 -5.08 -24.05 13.94
C PRO A 13 -5.67 -23.03 12.95
N PHE A 14 -4.85 -22.12 12.41
CA PHE A 14 -5.27 -21.04 11.51
C PHE A 14 -4.40 -20.97 10.24
N VAL A 15 -3.79 -22.08 9.81
CA VAL A 15 -2.87 -22.08 8.65
C VAL A 15 -3.66 -21.91 7.35
N LEU A 16 -3.56 -20.72 6.76
CA LEU A 16 -3.72 -20.51 5.33
C LEU A 16 -2.63 -21.29 4.58
N ILE A 17 -3.02 -21.89 3.45
CA ILE A 17 -2.25 -22.76 2.55
C ILE A 17 -0.76 -22.36 2.49
N SER A 18 0.14 -23.34 2.60
CA SER A 18 1.58 -23.09 2.46
C SER A 18 1.89 -22.72 1.02
N GLU A 19 2.21 -21.46 0.76
CA GLU A 19 2.69 -20.98 -0.52
C GLU A 19 4.22 -20.96 -0.59
N ALA A 20 4.76 -20.97 -1.82
CA ALA A 20 6.20 -20.86 -2.07
C ALA A 20 6.83 -19.57 -1.51
N ARG A 21 6.02 -18.52 -1.34
CA ARG A 21 6.41 -17.25 -0.71
C ARG A 21 5.46 -16.96 0.44
N PRO A 22 5.95 -16.62 1.65
CA PRO A 22 5.08 -16.33 2.77
C PRO A 22 4.15 -15.13 2.51
N ILE A 23 2.85 -15.33 2.71
CA ILE A 23 1.81 -14.30 2.54
C ILE A 23 1.27 -13.78 3.88
N SER A 24 1.53 -14.51 4.97
CA SER A 24 0.95 -14.30 6.30
C SER A 24 -0.58 -14.15 6.21
N PHE A 25 -1.18 -13.36 7.11
CA PHE A 25 -2.59 -12.96 7.03
C PHE A 25 -2.85 -11.80 6.05
N ILE A 26 -1.82 -11.33 5.34
CA ILE A 26 -1.93 -10.23 4.37
C ILE A 26 -2.37 -10.74 2.99
N GLY A 27 -2.13 -12.01 2.67
CA GLY A 27 -2.58 -12.61 1.41
C GLY A 27 -1.68 -12.33 0.20
N ASN A 28 -0.62 -11.52 0.36
CA ASN A 28 0.32 -11.24 -0.72
C ASN A 28 1.74 -10.96 -0.15
N PRO A 29 2.79 -11.58 -0.72
CA PRO A 29 4.15 -11.45 -0.17
C PRO A 29 4.75 -10.04 -0.38
N ALA A 30 4.37 -9.33 -1.45
CA ALA A 30 4.82 -7.96 -1.69
C ALA A 30 4.15 -6.98 -0.72
N PHE A 31 2.86 -7.18 -0.41
CA PHE A 31 2.13 -6.36 0.53
C PHE A 31 2.62 -6.58 1.96
N LEU A 32 2.89 -7.84 2.32
CA LEU A 32 3.49 -8.19 3.61
C LEU A 32 4.87 -7.52 3.77
N ALA A 33 5.73 -7.63 2.75
CA ALA A 33 7.06 -7.02 2.79
C ALA A 33 6.99 -5.49 2.92
N THR A 34 6.05 -4.84 2.24
CA THR A 34 5.78 -3.40 2.36
C THR A 34 5.34 -3.05 3.79
N HIS A 35 4.42 -3.83 4.36
CA HIS A 35 3.94 -3.63 5.72
C HIS A 35 5.07 -3.72 6.77
N MET A 36 6.11 -4.53 6.52
CA MET A 36 7.26 -4.65 7.43
C MET A 36 8.05 -3.34 7.59
N PHE A 37 8.00 -2.40 6.64
CA PHE A 37 8.61 -1.07 6.85
C PHE A 37 7.94 -0.31 8.00
N PHE A 38 6.61 -0.40 8.12
CA PHE A 38 5.85 0.27 9.18
C PHE A 38 5.96 -0.43 10.54
N VAL A 39 6.05 -1.76 10.53
CA VAL A 39 6.37 -2.53 11.75
C VAL A 39 7.77 -2.17 12.24
N MET A 40 8.74 -2.08 11.32
CA MET A 40 10.10 -1.64 11.64
C MET A 40 10.13 -0.19 12.15
N PHE A 41 9.38 0.72 11.54
CA PHE A 41 9.23 2.09 12.02
C PHE A 41 8.74 2.13 13.48
N SER A 42 7.65 1.42 13.77
CA SER A 42 7.06 1.37 15.12
C SER A 42 8.05 0.80 16.13
N ALA A 43 8.77 -0.27 15.76
CA ALA A 43 9.78 -0.87 16.62
C ALA A 43 10.96 0.07 16.88
N VAL A 44 11.43 0.81 15.87
CA VAL A 44 12.47 1.84 16.02
C VAL A 44 12.01 2.93 16.99
N VAL A 45 10.78 3.41 16.86
CA VAL A 45 10.21 4.42 17.77
C VAL A 45 10.20 3.90 19.21
N VAL A 46 9.67 2.69 19.45
CA VAL A 46 9.61 2.08 20.78
C VAL A 46 11.02 1.88 21.35
N PHE A 47 11.95 1.37 20.54
CA PHE A 47 13.34 1.17 20.97
C PHE A 47 13.96 2.46 21.49
N PHE A 48 13.89 3.55 20.72
CA PHE A 48 14.45 4.83 21.15
C PHE A 48 13.72 5.45 22.34
N GLU A 49 12.41 5.20 22.48
CA GLU A 49 11.66 5.62 23.66
C GLU A 49 12.15 4.88 24.92
N THR A 50 12.40 3.57 24.84
CA THR A 50 12.94 2.81 26.00
C THR A 50 14.30 3.32 26.47
N LEU A 51 15.12 3.87 25.56
CA LEU A 51 16.43 4.44 25.90
C LEU A 51 16.33 5.74 26.71
N LYS A 52 15.22 6.50 26.59
CA LYS A 52 15.01 7.75 27.33
C LYS A 52 14.70 7.51 28.82
N HIS A 53 14.05 6.38 29.13
CA HIS A 53 13.53 6.07 30.47
C HIS A 53 14.45 5.17 31.31
N LEU A 54 15.72 5.00 30.90
CA LEU A 54 16.68 4.10 31.56
C LEU A 54 17.05 4.48 33.02
N ASN A 55 16.68 5.67 33.48
CA ASN A 55 16.96 6.15 34.86
C ASN A 55 15.85 5.85 35.88
N ILE A 56 14.77 5.16 35.49
CA ILE A 56 13.66 4.85 36.40
C ILE A 56 14.04 3.68 37.31
N LYS A 57 14.04 3.92 38.63
CA LYS A 57 14.59 2.99 39.65
C LYS A 57 13.63 1.92 40.20
N THR A 58 12.38 1.86 39.74
CA THR A 58 11.43 0.85 40.22
C THR A 58 11.64 -0.49 39.51
N PHE A 59 11.55 -1.60 40.24
CA PHE A 59 11.78 -2.95 39.68
C PHE A 59 10.78 -3.31 38.57
N PHE A 60 9.47 -3.08 38.80
CA PHE A 60 8.42 -3.36 37.81
C PHE A 60 8.53 -2.52 36.53
N SER A 61 8.91 -1.26 36.64
CA SER A 61 9.14 -0.38 35.48
C SER A 61 10.41 -0.77 34.73
N SER A 62 11.44 -1.27 35.43
CA SER A 62 12.67 -1.76 34.82
C SER A 62 12.44 -2.99 33.95
N PHE A 63 11.72 -4.01 34.45
CA PHE A 63 11.40 -5.21 33.66
C PHE A 63 10.63 -4.87 32.38
N GLN A 64 9.59 -4.03 32.48
CA GLN A 64 8.80 -3.59 31.34
C GLN A 64 9.68 -2.86 30.31
N LEU A 65 10.58 -1.98 30.73
CA LEU A 65 11.51 -1.27 29.84
C LEU A 65 12.45 -2.23 29.10
N TYR A 66 13.05 -3.20 29.80
CA TYR A 66 13.91 -4.19 29.15
C TYR A 66 13.14 -5.06 28.17
N PHE A 67 11.94 -5.52 28.54
CA PHE A 67 11.08 -6.28 27.64
C PHE A 67 10.83 -5.52 26.34
N TRP A 68 10.34 -4.27 26.42
CA TRP A 68 10.05 -3.46 25.22
C TRP A 68 11.29 -3.15 24.39
N ARG A 69 12.45 -2.97 25.05
CA ARG A 69 13.73 -2.75 24.36
C ARG A 69 14.17 -3.97 23.55
N TYR A 70 14.16 -5.16 24.15
CA TYR A 70 14.56 -6.38 23.44
C TYR A 70 13.50 -6.85 22.45
N PHE A 71 12.22 -6.68 22.79
CA PHE A 71 11.12 -6.96 21.88
C PHE A 71 11.21 -6.09 20.62
N SER A 72 11.42 -4.78 20.75
CA SER A 72 11.60 -3.89 19.59
C SER A 72 12.82 -4.24 18.74
N LEU A 73 13.96 -4.57 19.34
CA LEU A 73 15.13 -5.06 18.61
C LEU A 73 14.83 -6.35 17.83
N LEU A 74 14.17 -7.31 18.48
CA LEU A 74 13.74 -8.54 17.84
C LEU A 74 12.76 -8.25 16.69
N THR A 75 11.81 -7.34 16.87
CA THR A 75 10.87 -6.94 15.82
C THR A 75 11.56 -6.31 14.62
N ILE A 76 12.59 -5.46 14.81
CA ILE A 76 13.38 -4.90 13.70
C ILE A 76 14.04 -6.02 12.90
N VAL A 77 14.71 -6.96 13.58
CA VAL A 77 15.39 -8.09 12.94
C VAL A 77 14.39 -8.99 12.21
N LEU A 78 13.29 -9.36 12.86
CA LEU A 78 12.25 -10.19 12.25
C LEU A 78 11.57 -9.50 11.07
N SER A 79 11.41 -8.18 11.10
CA SER A 79 10.86 -7.41 9.98
C SER A 79 11.79 -7.48 8.77
N ALA A 80 13.10 -7.26 8.97
CA ALA A 80 14.09 -7.38 7.92
C ALA A 80 14.15 -8.80 7.36
N LEU A 81 14.21 -9.83 8.21
CA LEU A 81 14.19 -11.23 7.78
C LEU A 81 12.90 -11.59 7.02
N THR A 82 11.76 -11.05 7.45
CA THR A 82 10.48 -11.24 6.74
C THR A 82 10.54 -10.67 5.31
N MET A 83 11.18 -9.52 5.11
CA MET A 83 11.39 -8.94 3.77
C MET A 83 12.26 -9.86 2.87
N PHE A 84 13.23 -10.57 3.42
CA PHE A 84 14.04 -11.53 2.66
C PHE A 84 13.29 -12.82 2.32
N ILE A 85 12.61 -13.44 3.28
CA ILE A 85 11.87 -14.71 3.04
C ILE A 85 10.67 -14.50 2.11
N THR A 86 10.08 -13.31 2.09
CA THR A 86 9.03 -12.96 1.10
C THR A 86 9.59 -12.80 -0.30
N ALA A 87 10.92 -12.73 -0.47
CA ALA A 87 11.63 -12.59 -1.73
C ALA A 87 11.10 -11.45 -2.63
N THR A 88 10.64 -10.36 -2.00
CA THR A 88 10.10 -9.18 -2.70
C THR A 88 11.25 -8.24 -3.07
N ARG A 89 11.57 -8.16 -4.37
CA ARG A 89 12.69 -7.37 -4.92
C ARG A 89 12.72 -5.93 -4.40
N GLY A 90 11.62 -5.20 -4.56
CA GLY A 90 11.59 -3.80 -4.16
C GLY A 90 11.79 -3.63 -2.64
N ALA A 91 11.35 -4.59 -1.81
CA ALA A 91 11.49 -4.47 -0.37
C ALA A 91 12.95 -4.67 0.05
N ILE A 92 13.66 -5.57 -0.64
CA ILE A 92 15.09 -5.78 -0.45
C ILE A 92 15.88 -4.55 -0.93
N VAL A 93 15.55 -4.01 -2.10
CA VAL A 93 16.17 -2.79 -2.64
C VAL A 93 15.89 -1.60 -1.71
N GLY A 94 14.66 -1.47 -1.22
CA GLY A 94 14.25 -0.46 -0.25
C GLY A 94 14.97 -0.58 1.08
N LEU A 95 15.08 -1.78 1.64
CA LEU A 95 15.87 -2.03 2.85
C LEU A 95 17.36 -1.69 2.64
N GLY A 96 17.89 -2.04 1.48
CA GLY A 96 19.23 -1.65 1.05
C GLY A 96 19.41 -0.12 1.00
N ALA A 97 18.43 0.61 0.45
CA ALA A 97 18.42 2.07 0.44
C ALA A 97 18.37 2.67 1.86
N SER A 98 17.58 2.10 2.78
CA SER A 98 17.56 2.50 4.19
C SER A 98 18.95 2.35 4.84
N ILE A 99 19.58 1.19 4.66
CA ILE A 99 20.91 0.89 5.22
C ILE A 99 21.95 1.82 4.60
N LEU A 100 21.94 1.98 3.29
CA LEU A 100 22.88 2.84 2.56
C LEU A 100 22.78 4.29 3.05
N PHE A 101 21.56 4.81 3.20
CA PHE A 101 21.34 6.15 3.75
C PHE A 101 21.93 6.29 5.16
N LEU A 102 21.68 5.34 6.06
CA LEU A 102 22.21 5.38 7.44
C LEU A 102 23.73 5.40 7.45
N LEU A 103 24.36 4.53 6.64
CA LEU A 103 25.81 4.44 6.59
C LEU A 103 26.44 5.71 6.01
N ILE A 104 25.87 6.25 4.93
CA ILE A 104 26.28 7.54 4.35
C ILE A 104 26.15 8.64 5.42
N TYR A 105 25.00 8.76 6.07
CA TYR A 105 24.78 9.76 7.11
C TYR A 105 25.82 9.69 8.24
N PHE A 106 26.06 8.51 8.80
CA PHE A 106 27.02 8.33 9.90
C PHE A 106 28.49 8.44 9.45
N SER A 107 28.81 8.20 8.18
CA SER A 107 30.14 8.43 7.62
C SER A 107 30.54 9.92 7.60
N PHE A 108 29.56 10.82 7.49
CA PHE A 108 29.78 12.27 7.47
C PHE A 108 29.61 12.92 8.85
N LYS A 109 28.97 12.22 9.80
CA LYS A 109 28.82 12.72 11.17
C LYS A 109 30.18 12.78 11.86
N LYS A 110 30.63 13.99 12.22
CA LYS A 110 31.88 14.16 12.99
C LYS A 110 31.75 13.41 14.32
N THR A 111 32.62 12.43 14.55
CA THR A 111 32.72 11.72 15.83
C THR A 111 33.20 12.70 16.89
N ARG A 112 32.28 13.31 17.64
CA ARG A 112 32.62 14.08 18.84
C ARG A 112 32.89 13.07 19.95
N ILE A 113 34.14 12.66 20.09
CA ILE A 113 34.57 11.92 21.28
C ILE A 113 34.68 12.95 22.41
N ASN A 114 33.55 13.34 23.01
CA ASN A 114 33.57 14.02 24.30
C ASN A 114 33.72 12.95 25.37
N THR A 115 34.96 12.68 25.77
CA THR A 115 35.29 11.73 26.83
C THR A 115 34.90 12.17 28.24
N ASP A 116 34.30 13.36 28.39
CA ASP A 116 34.20 14.08 29.67
C ASP A 116 32.78 14.12 30.28
N SER A 117 31.79 13.41 29.70
CA SER A 117 30.38 13.52 30.15
C SER A 117 29.71 12.20 30.57
N TYR A 118 30.47 11.11 30.76
CA TYR A 118 29.92 9.84 31.27
C TYR A 118 30.57 9.43 32.60
N PRO A 119 29.82 9.29 33.71
CA PRO A 119 30.35 9.00 35.03
C PRO A 119 30.64 7.51 35.30
N TYR A 120 30.54 6.64 34.29
CA TYR A 120 30.82 5.20 34.44
C TYR A 120 32.08 4.78 33.69
N LYS A 121 33.06 4.34 34.49
CA LYS A 121 34.46 4.07 34.14
C LYS A 121 34.72 2.61 33.74
N SER A 122 33.73 1.87 33.25
CA SER A 122 33.89 0.46 32.85
C SER A 122 33.57 0.27 31.36
N ALA A 123 34.60 -0.14 30.60
CA ALA A 123 34.60 -0.48 29.17
C ALA A 123 34.21 0.66 28.19
N LYS A 124 35.08 1.69 28.07
CA LYS A 124 35.06 2.65 26.95
C LYS A 124 35.54 1.98 25.64
N ILE A 125 34.69 1.17 25.01
CA ILE A 125 34.79 1.01 23.55
C ILE A 125 34.06 2.22 22.96
N SER A 126 34.78 3.30 22.67
CA SER A 126 34.21 4.39 21.87
C SER A 126 34.04 3.87 20.45
N ILE A 127 32.89 3.27 20.18
CA ILE A 127 32.48 2.78 18.87
C ILE A 127 32.50 4.00 17.92
N ASN A 128 33.54 4.09 17.10
CA ASN A 128 33.67 5.16 16.11
C ASN A 128 32.68 4.89 14.97
N GLN A 129 31.45 5.39 15.13
CA GLN A 129 30.35 5.20 14.19
C GLN A 129 30.77 5.53 12.76
N ARG A 130 31.55 6.60 12.56
CA ARG A 130 32.08 6.98 11.26
C ARG A 130 32.96 5.89 10.65
N LEU A 131 33.92 5.35 11.42
CA LEU A 131 34.81 4.30 10.94
C LEU A 131 34.02 3.03 10.59
N ILE A 132 33.09 2.63 11.45
CA ILE A 132 32.21 1.47 11.22
C ILE A 132 31.38 1.68 9.95
N SER A 133 30.80 2.87 9.78
CA SER A 133 30.03 3.18 8.59
C SER A 133 30.87 3.13 7.32
N ILE A 134 32.10 3.65 7.33
CA ILE A 134 33.02 3.57 6.19
C ILE A 134 33.38 2.11 5.88
N ILE A 135 33.70 1.30 6.90
CA ILE A 135 34.02 -0.12 6.72
C ILE A 135 32.82 -0.87 6.13
N LEU A 136 31.62 -0.67 6.68
CA LEU A 136 30.40 -1.31 6.18
C LEU A 136 30.03 -0.85 4.76
N LEU A 137 30.23 0.42 4.41
CA LEU A 137 30.05 0.91 3.04
C LEU A 137 31.01 0.21 2.07
N SER A 138 32.29 0.12 2.43
CA SER A 138 33.27 -0.61 1.63
C SER A 138 32.88 -2.07 1.46
N LEU A 139 32.43 -2.74 2.52
CA LEU A 139 31.95 -4.12 2.45
C LEU A 139 30.71 -4.27 1.56
N ILE A 140 29.75 -3.33 1.62
CA ILE A 140 28.58 -3.34 0.74
C ILE A 140 28.99 -3.14 -0.73
N ILE A 141 29.93 -2.24 -1.01
CA ILE A 141 30.43 -2.03 -2.38
C ILE A 141 31.11 -3.29 -2.91
N ILE A 142 32.01 -3.89 -2.11
CA ILE A 142 32.69 -5.14 -2.46
C ILE A 142 31.65 -6.25 -2.67
N PHE A 143 30.71 -6.42 -1.74
CA PHE A 143 29.65 -7.43 -1.84
C PHE A 143 28.78 -7.22 -3.08
N SER A 144 28.37 -5.99 -3.37
CA SER A 144 27.53 -5.67 -4.53
C SER A 144 28.27 -5.92 -5.85
N GLY A 145 29.56 -5.59 -5.91
CA GLY A 145 30.42 -5.90 -7.05
C GLY A 145 30.58 -7.41 -7.24
N THR A 146 30.94 -8.14 -6.19
CA THR A 146 31.04 -9.61 -6.21
C THR A 146 29.73 -10.24 -6.64
N PHE A 147 28.60 -9.82 -6.05
CA PHE A 147 27.27 -10.28 -6.44
C PHE A 147 26.99 -10.01 -7.92
N TRP A 148 27.27 -8.80 -8.40
CA TRP A 148 27.04 -8.44 -9.81
C TRP A 148 27.80 -9.35 -10.78
N PHE A 149 29.08 -9.62 -10.51
CA PHE A 149 29.91 -10.48 -11.37
C PHE A 149 29.65 -11.97 -11.19
N THR A 150 29.12 -12.39 -10.05
CA THR A 150 28.83 -13.80 -9.75
C THR A 150 27.34 -14.12 -9.77
N ARG A 151 26.47 -13.21 -10.24
CA ARG A 151 25.00 -13.32 -10.14
C ARG A 151 24.42 -14.60 -10.74
N ASP A 152 25.05 -15.14 -11.77
CA ASP A 152 24.61 -16.38 -12.43
C ASP A 152 25.05 -17.65 -11.67
N ALA A 153 25.84 -17.52 -10.59
CA ALA A 153 26.26 -18.64 -9.76
C ALA A 153 25.09 -19.24 -8.97
N GLU A 154 25.11 -20.57 -8.81
CA GLU A 154 24.06 -21.36 -8.14
C GLU A 154 23.83 -20.92 -6.69
N ILE A 155 24.86 -20.40 -6.02
CA ILE A 155 24.77 -19.91 -4.63
C ILE A 155 23.69 -18.84 -4.46
N TRP A 156 23.57 -17.91 -5.40
CA TRP A 156 22.58 -16.83 -5.32
C TRP A 156 21.16 -17.32 -5.59
N GLN A 157 21.01 -18.39 -6.37
CA GLN A 157 19.70 -18.98 -6.68
C GLN A 157 19.06 -19.67 -5.47
N LYS A 158 19.88 -20.09 -4.48
CA LYS A 158 19.41 -20.74 -3.25
C LYS A 158 19.04 -19.76 -2.13
N VAL A 159 19.45 -18.49 -2.23
CA VAL A 159 19.17 -17.50 -1.17
C VAL A 159 17.91 -16.69 -1.52
N PRO A 160 16.87 -16.72 -0.66
CA PRO A 160 15.66 -15.96 -0.87
C PRO A 160 15.94 -14.47 -1.09
N GLY A 161 15.34 -13.91 -2.14
CA GLY A 161 15.51 -12.50 -2.49
C GLY A 161 16.69 -12.25 -3.43
N PHE A 162 17.88 -12.77 -3.12
CA PHE A 162 19.05 -12.66 -4.01
C PHE A 162 18.83 -13.43 -5.32
N ASN A 163 18.17 -14.59 -5.27
CA ASN A 163 17.77 -15.34 -6.46
C ASN A 163 16.94 -14.47 -7.42
N ARG A 164 16.00 -13.71 -6.87
CA ARG A 164 15.13 -12.81 -7.65
C ARG A 164 15.85 -11.59 -8.16
N LEU A 165 16.80 -11.04 -7.39
CA LEU A 165 17.66 -9.94 -7.86
C LEU A 165 18.56 -10.41 -9.01
N ALA A 166 19.19 -11.57 -8.89
CA ALA A 166 20.04 -12.17 -9.92
C ALA A 166 19.27 -12.38 -11.23
N GLN A 167 18.05 -12.91 -11.17
CA GLN A 167 17.19 -13.11 -12.34
C GLN A 167 16.76 -11.81 -13.03
N THR A 168 16.78 -10.67 -12.34
CA THR A 168 16.40 -9.36 -12.93
C THR A 168 17.45 -8.89 -13.94
N VAL A 169 18.71 -9.28 -13.74
CA VAL A 169 19.87 -8.75 -14.47
C VAL A 169 20.69 -9.87 -15.12
N SER A 170 20.11 -11.07 -15.24
CA SER A 170 20.82 -12.20 -15.84
C SER A 170 21.06 -11.96 -17.33
N SER A 171 22.22 -12.42 -17.78
CA SER A 171 22.81 -12.10 -19.07
C SER A 171 21.99 -12.75 -20.20
N GLY A 172 21.07 -11.99 -20.80
CA GLY A 172 20.40 -12.34 -22.07
C GLY A 172 18.91 -12.67 -22.00
N LYS A 173 18.31 -12.80 -20.81
CA LYS A 173 16.84 -12.94 -20.66
C LYS A 173 16.36 -12.18 -19.43
N VAL A 174 15.61 -11.11 -19.67
CA VAL A 174 14.84 -10.43 -18.63
C VAL A 174 13.64 -11.31 -18.29
N ASP A 175 13.44 -11.61 -17.00
CA ASP A 175 12.33 -12.46 -16.58
C ASP A 175 10.97 -11.82 -16.93
N ALA A 176 9.95 -12.66 -17.17
CA ALA A 176 8.61 -12.21 -17.58
C ALA A 176 8.04 -11.10 -16.69
N SER A 177 8.25 -11.16 -15.37
CA SER A 177 7.75 -10.15 -14.43
C SER A 177 8.46 -8.79 -14.60
N THR A 178 9.71 -8.79 -15.02
CA THR A 178 10.46 -7.55 -15.29
C THR A 178 10.09 -7.00 -16.66
N GLN A 179 9.98 -7.84 -17.70
CA GLN A 179 9.50 -7.42 -19.02
C GLN A 179 8.10 -6.80 -18.94
N PHE A 180 7.19 -7.47 -18.24
CA PHE A 180 5.85 -6.98 -17.96
C PHE A 180 5.86 -5.56 -17.37
N ARG A 181 6.72 -5.28 -16.38
CA ARG A 181 6.85 -3.93 -15.81
C ARG A 181 7.42 -2.91 -16.80
N LEU A 182 8.45 -3.28 -17.57
CA LEU A 182 9.06 -2.38 -18.55
C LEU A 182 8.06 -1.93 -19.61
N ILE A 183 7.27 -2.86 -20.16
CA ILE A 183 6.21 -2.55 -21.12
C ILE A 183 5.15 -1.67 -20.42
N THR A 184 4.76 -1.99 -19.18
CA THR A 184 3.81 -1.17 -18.38
C THR A 184 4.28 0.24 -18.11
N TRP A 185 5.56 0.44 -17.89
CA TRP A 185 6.12 1.77 -17.70
C TRP A 185 6.18 2.56 -19.00
N GLN A 186 6.51 1.89 -20.11
CA GLN A 186 6.46 2.51 -21.44
C GLN A 186 5.03 2.93 -21.81
N LEU A 187 4.06 2.04 -21.62
CA LEU A 187 2.65 2.37 -21.85
C LEU A 187 2.16 3.48 -20.89
N SER A 188 2.53 3.42 -19.61
CA SER A 188 2.18 4.48 -18.64
C SER A 188 2.71 5.84 -19.08
N TRP A 189 3.91 5.88 -19.66
CA TRP A 189 4.48 7.09 -20.23
C TRP A 189 3.68 7.61 -21.44
N GLU A 190 3.28 6.72 -22.34
CA GLU A 190 2.41 7.08 -23.47
C GLU A 190 1.05 7.59 -23.01
N ALA A 191 0.43 6.93 -22.04
CA ALA A 191 -0.84 7.32 -21.45
C ALA A 191 -0.77 8.68 -20.76
N PHE A 192 0.31 8.96 -20.01
CA PHE A 192 0.53 10.25 -19.38
C PHE A 192 0.55 11.40 -20.41
N LYS A 193 1.22 11.21 -21.55
CA LYS A 193 1.28 12.24 -22.62
C LYS A 193 -0.10 12.65 -23.14
N GLY A 194 -1.09 11.77 -23.07
CA GLY A 194 -2.47 12.08 -23.46
C GLY A 194 -3.21 13.02 -22.50
N LYS A 195 -2.88 13.01 -21.20
CA LYS A 195 -3.52 13.84 -20.16
C LYS A 195 -2.51 14.30 -19.08
N PRO A 196 -1.53 15.15 -19.42
CA PRO A 196 -0.36 15.37 -18.56
C PRO A 196 -0.63 16.19 -17.28
N ILE A 197 -1.68 17.03 -17.27
CA ILE A 197 -1.91 17.97 -16.17
C ILE A 197 -2.61 17.29 -14.99
N PHE A 198 -3.81 16.74 -15.23
CA PHE A 198 -4.67 16.13 -14.21
C PHE A 198 -4.77 14.61 -14.32
N GLY A 199 -4.14 14.00 -15.33
CA GLY A 199 -4.22 12.56 -15.55
C GLY A 199 -5.59 12.09 -16.03
N TRP A 200 -5.80 10.78 -15.93
CA TRP A 200 -7.01 10.07 -16.35
C TRP A 200 -8.10 9.99 -15.27
N GLY A 201 -7.82 10.50 -14.08
CA GLY A 201 -8.69 10.40 -12.91
C GLY A 201 -8.25 9.27 -11.97
N ASN A 202 -8.56 9.44 -10.67
CA ASN A 202 -8.33 8.38 -9.69
C ASN A 202 -9.14 7.13 -10.04
N ASP A 203 -8.54 5.98 -9.77
CA ASP A 203 -8.96 4.63 -10.16
C ASP A 203 -9.19 4.36 -11.66
N ASN A 204 -8.83 5.28 -12.56
CA ASN A 204 -9.01 5.11 -14.01
C ASN A 204 -7.74 4.69 -14.77
N PHE A 205 -6.79 4.02 -14.11
CA PHE A 205 -5.60 3.52 -14.81
C PHE A 205 -5.97 2.54 -15.94
N LEU A 206 -6.97 1.68 -15.70
CA LEU A 206 -7.45 0.72 -16.69
C LEU A 206 -7.90 1.40 -18.00
N VAL A 207 -8.65 2.49 -17.90
CA VAL A 207 -9.12 3.27 -19.06
C VAL A 207 -7.94 3.81 -19.86
N ALA A 208 -6.93 4.34 -19.18
CA ALA A 208 -5.72 4.83 -19.81
C ALA A 208 -4.94 3.67 -20.47
N TYR A 209 -4.88 2.53 -19.80
CA TYR A 209 -4.20 1.34 -20.26
C TYR A 209 -4.85 0.74 -21.51
N GLU A 210 -6.18 0.61 -21.51
CA GLU A 210 -6.95 0.07 -22.63
C GLU A 210 -6.76 0.89 -23.91
N LYS A 211 -6.78 2.21 -23.81
CA LYS A 211 -6.58 3.10 -24.96
C LYS A 211 -5.20 2.96 -25.61
N HIS A 212 -4.19 2.66 -24.79
CA HIS A 212 -2.79 2.55 -25.20
C HIS A 212 -2.29 1.09 -25.22
N TYR A 213 -3.21 0.11 -25.22
CA TYR A 213 -2.89 -1.30 -25.11
C TYR A 213 -1.90 -1.75 -26.19
N ASN A 214 -0.92 -2.54 -25.79
CA ASN A 214 0.01 -3.22 -26.69
C ASN A 214 -0.33 -4.71 -26.76
N PRO A 215 -0.67 -5.29 -27.93
CA PRO A 215 -0.95 -6.72 -28.07
C PRO A 215 0.13 -7.66 -27.49
N ASP A 216 1.40 -7.24 -27.48
CA ASP A 216 2.50 -8.02 -26.92
C ASP A 216 2.32 -8.33 -25.42
N TYR A 217 1.44 -7.60 -24.71
CA TYR A 217 1.14 -7.85 -23.30
C TYR A 217 0.66 -9.26 -23.01
N ALA A 218 -0.16 -9.83 -23.90
CA ALA A 218 -0.75 -11.15 -23.70
C ALA A 218 0.33 -12.25 -23.60
N ILE A 219 1.57 -11.98 -24.04
CA ILE A 219 2.70 -12.91 -23.98
C ILE A 219 3.33 -12.95 -22.58
N TYR A 220 3.31 -11.83 -21.84
CA TYR A 220 4.13 -11.64 -20.63
C TYR A 220 3.33 -11.62 -19.32
N GLY A 221 2.00 -11.51 -19.37
CA GLY A 221 1.19 -11.47 -18.16
C GLY A 221 -0.30 -11.24 -18.42
N GLU A 222 -0.96 -10.62 -17.44
CA GLU A 222 -2.40 -10.34 -17.47
C GLU A 222 -2.74 -9.33 -18.57
N SER A 223 -3.84 -9.60 -19.31
CA SER A 223 -4.26 -8.72 -20.39
C SER A 223 -4.95 -7.45 -19.88
N TRP A 224 -5.57 -7.46 -18.69
CA TRP A 224 -6.28 -6.33 -18.09
C TRP A 224 -5.53 -5.79 -16.88
N LEU A 225 -5.09 -4.52 -16.91
CA LEU A 225 -4.29 -3.91 -15.85
C LEU A 225 -4.94 -2.66 -15.29
N ASP A 226 -5.08 -2.61 -13.97
CA ASP A 226 -5.64 -1.49 -13.23
C ASP A 226 -4.57 -0.67 -12.47
N ARG A 227 -3.30 -1.06 -12.57
CA ARG A 227 -2.13 -0.43 -11.92
C ARG A 227 -0.84 -0.59 -12.73
N ALA A 228 0.02 0.42 -12.64
CA ALA A 228 1.34 0.49 -13.28
C ALA A 228 2.41 -0.37 -12.61
N HIS A 229 2.13 -0.93 -11.42
CA HIS A 229 3.11 -1.64 -10.58
C HIS A 229 4.34 -0.78 -10.23
N ASN A 230 4.14 0.55 -10.21
CA ASN A 230 5.09 1.58 -9.80
C ASN A 230 4.26 2.79 -9.38
N LYS A 231 4.39 3.21 -8.12
CA LYS A 231 3.52 4.23 -7.55
C LYS A 231 3.68 5.59 -8.23
N ILE A 232 4.88 5.93 -8.73
CA ILE A 232 5.08 7.19 -9.44
C ILE A 232 4.32 7.15 -10.76
N PHE A 233 4.39 6.04 -11.51
CA PHE A 233 3.62 5.91 -12.75
C PHE A 233 2.11 5.86 -12.51
N ASP A 234 1.65 5.20 -11.45
CA ASP A 234 0.23 5.23 -11.05
C ASP A 234 -0.25 6.68 -10.88
N VAL A 235 0.45 7.44 -10.03
CA VAL A 235 0.10 8.84 -9.76
C VAL A 235 0.25 9.71 -11.02
N LEU A 236 1.28 9.48 -11.81
CA LEU A 236 1.53 10.21 -13.05
C LEU A 236 0.40 10.01 -14.07
N VAL A 237 -0.06 8.78 -14.28
CA VAL A 237 -1.15 8.47 -15.21
C VAL A 237 -2.49 8.95 -14.66
N MET A 238 -2.78 8.66 -13.39
CA MET A 238 -4.11 8.90 -12.83
C MET A 238 -4.34 10.35 -12.42
N GLN A 239 -3.30 11.06 -11.97
CA GLN A 239 -3.40 12.41 -11.39
C GLN A 239 -2.53 13.46 -12.10
N GLY A 240 -1.74 13.06 -13.10
CA GLY A 240 -0.88 13.96 -13.86
C GLY A 240 0.27 14.54 -13.04
N ILE A 241 0.87 15.61 -13.56
CA ILE A 241 2.03 16.26 -12.93
C ILE A 241 1.71 16.81 -11.53
N PHE A 242 0.51 17.36 -11.32
CA PHE A 242 0.14 17.90 -10.01
C PHE A 242 0.00 16.80 -8.96
N GLY A 243 -0.51 15.63 -9.34
CA GLY A 243 -0.53 14.46 -8.46
C GLY A 243 0.87 14.04 -8.04
N VAL A 244 1.82 13.97 -8.99
CA VAL A 244 3.21 13.58 -8.70
C VAL A 244 3.87 14.60 -7.77
N LEU A 245 3.67 15.90 -8.03
CA LEU A 245 4.19 16.95 -7.17
C LEU A 245 3.60 16.88 -5.75
N ALA A 246 2.29 16.62 -5.62
CA ALA A 246 1.65 16.44 -4.32
C ALA A 246 2.20 15.19 -3.60
N TYR A 247 2.33 14.07 -4.30
CA TYR A 247 2.86 12.82 -3.76
C TYR A 247 4.30 12.99 -3.26
N LEU A 248 5.20 13.54 -4.09
CA LEU A 248 6.57 13.83 -3.69
C LEU A 248 6.63 14.87 -2.56
N GLY A 249 5.74 15.86 -2.61
CA GLY A 249 5.58 16.88 -1.56
C GLY A 249 5.35 16.27 -0.19
N ILE A 250 4.50 15.23 -0.08
CA ILE A 250 4.26 14.53 1.20
C ILE A 250 5.58 14.01 1.78
N PHE A 251 6.38 13.29 0.99
CA PHE A 251 7.68 12.77 1.46
C PHE A 251 8.63 13.90 1.83
N VAL A 252 8.73 14.94 1.00
CA VAL A 252 9.58 16.11 1.28
C VAL A 252 9.18 16.78 2.59
N PHE A 253 7.89 17.02 2.84
CA PHE A 253 7.43 17.65 4.07
C PHE A 253 7.68 16.78 5.30
N ILE A 254 7.53 15.46 5.20
CA ILE A 254 7.88 14.54 6.29
C ILE A 254 9.38 14.64 6.61
N LEU A 255 10.24 14.56 5.59
CA LEU A 255 11.70 14.65 5.75
C LEU A 255 12.11 16.00 6.34
N VAL A 256 11.59 17.10 5.81
CA VAL A 256 11.85 18.45 6.31
C VAL A 256 11.40 18.59 7.77
N THR A 257 10.25 18.03 8.14
CA THR A 257 9.74 18.07 9.52
C THR A 257 10.69 17.35 10.47
N LEU A 258 11.13 16.13 10.12
CA LEU A 258 12.06 15.35 10.93
C LEU A 258 13.44 16.03 11.06
N ILE A 259 13.99 16.55 9.96
CA ILE A 259 15.28 17.26 9.95
C ILE A 259 15.21 18.56 10.77
N ASN A 260 14.11 19.30 10.67
CA ASN A 260 13.95 20.56 11.41
C ASN A 260 13.74 20.34 12.91
N ALA A 261 13.08 19.24 13.31
CA ALA A 261 12.98 18.85 14.71
C ALA A 261 14.39 18.60 15.30
N ASP A 262 15.25 17.89 14.57
CA ASP A 262 16.63 17.66 15.01
C ASP A 262 17.47 18.95 15.11
N LYS A 263 17.35 19.87 14.13
CA LYS A 263 18.13 21.13 14.12
C LYS A 263 17.77 22.05 15.28
N LYS A 264 16.48 22.25 15.54
CA LYS A 264 16.02 23.12 16.63
C LYS A 264 16.50 22.61 17.99
N ARG A 265 16.59 21.30 18.12
CA ARG A 265 17.03 20.63 19.34
C ARG A 265 18.53 20.77 19.63
N ILE A 266 19.37 20.78 18.59
CA ILE A 266 20.82 21.04 18.74
C ILE A 266 21.09 22.45 19.29
N TYR A 267 20.28 23.44 18.89
CA TYR A 267 20.44 24.83 19.30
C TYR A 267 20.06 25.05 20.78
N THR A 268 19.00 24.39 21.26
CA THR A 268 18.56 24.49 22.67
C THR A 268 19.52 23.83 23.66
N ASP A 269 20.17 22.72 23.29
CA ASP A 269 21.15 22.04 24.16
C ASP A 269 22.43 22.88 24.39
N THR A 270 22.71 23.87 23.54
CA THR A 270 23.88 24.75 23.67
C THR A 270 23.67 25.96 24.55
N GLU A 271 22.44 26.45 24.74
CA GLU A 271 22.14 27.66 25.53
C GLU A 271 21.66 27.35 26.95
N ASP A 272 20.91 26.26 27.20
CA ASP A 272 20.33 25.97 28.52
C ASP A 272 20.62 24.53 29.01
N LYS A 273 21.75 24.35 29.71
CA LYS A 273 22.19 23.04 30.25
C LYS A 273 21.32 22.45 31.37
N LYS A 274 20.21 23.07 31.77
CA LYS A 274 19.42 22.65 32.95
C LYS A 274 18.01 22.10 32.69
N SER A 275 17.49 22.13 31.46
CA SER A 275 16.13 21.62 31.16
C SER A 275 16.08 20.47 30.14
N ALA A 276 17.19 19.74 29.97
CA ALA A 276 17.29 18.60 29.07
C ALA A 276 16.62 17.33 29.64
N SER A 277 15.29 17.35 29.84
CA SER A 277 14.55 16.18 30.34
C SER A 277 13.76 15.41 29.27
N ILE A 278 13.67 15.90 28.03
CA ILE A 278 13.01 15.19 26.92
C ILE A 278 13.84 15.36 25.63
N SER A 279 15.14 15.10 25.73
CA SER A 279 15.98 15.00 24.53
C SER A 279 15.55 13.71 23.82
N GLN A 280 14.90 13.81 22.64
CA GLN A 280 14.69 12.64 21.77
C GLN A 280 16.08 12.07 21.35
N ASN A 281 16.30 11.25 20.34
CA ASN A 281 17.69 10.90 19.96
C ASN A 281 17.87 11.31 18.51
N PRO A 282 18.87 12.12 18.08
CA PRO A 282 19.06 12.38 16.64
C PRO A 282 19.24 11.09 15.85
N HIS A 283 19.63 10.00 16.51
CA HIS A 283 19.62 8.66 15.94
C HIS A 283 18.21 8.14 15.60
N GLN A 284 17.18 8.50 16.37
CA GLN A 284 15.77 8.15 16.12
C GLN A 284 15.25 8.75 14.82
N SER A 285 15.35 10.07 14.66
CA SER A 285 14.89 10.79 13.47
C SER A 285 15.57 10.27 12.21
N VAL A 286 16.88 10.04 12.25
CA VAL A 286 17.65 9.51 11.12
C VAL A 286 17.24 8.07 10.78
N SER A 287 17.00 7.22 11.78
CA SER A 287 16.47 5.87 11.55
C SER A 287 15.08 5.89 10.92
N ILE A 288 14.21 6.82 11.34
CA ILE A 288 12.88 7.00 10.74
C ILE A 288 13.01 7.48 9.28
N ILE A 289 13.87 8.47 9.02
CA ILE A 289 14.15 8.95 7.65
C ILE A 289 14.63 7.80 6.77
N ALA A 290 15.54 6.96 7.27
CA ALA A 290 16.04 5.81 6.54
C ALA A 290 14.91 4.86 6.11
N ILE A 291 13.99 4.53 7.04
CA ILE A 291 12.85 3.67 6.77
C ILE A 291 11.90 4.29 5.73
N ILE A 292 11.65 5.60 5.82
CA ILE A 292 10.81 6.33 4.86
C ILE A 292 11.44 6.31 3.46
N ILE A 293 12.75 6.51 3.36
CA ILE A 293 13.50 6.39 2.09
C ILE A 293 13.36 4.98 1.54
N GLY A 294 13.53 3.95 2.36
CA GLY A 294 13.37 2.56 1.93
C GLY A 294 11.96 2.22 1.46
N TYR A 295 10.94 2.70 2.16
CA TYR A 295 9.54 2.56 1.73
C TYR A 295 9.27 3.27 0.40
N PHE A 296 9.77 4.50 0.23
CA PHE A 296 9.65 5.23 -1.04
C PHE A 296 10.31 4.46 -2.21
N VAL A 297 11.51 3.90 -1.98
CA VAL A 297 12.22 3.10 -3.00
C VAL A 297 11.48 1.80 -3.31
N GLN A 298 10.90 1.13 -2.31
CA GLN A 298 10.04 -0.05 -2.49
C GLN A 298 8.83 0.28 -3.38
N ASN A 299 8.22 1.46 -3.22
CA ASN A 299 7.07 1.90 -4.01
C ASN A 299 7.38 2.12 -5.51
N LEU A 300 8.64 2.07 -5.94
CA LEU A 300 9.00 2.04 -7.35
C LEU A 300 8.73 0.68 -8.02
N PHE A 301 8.53 -0.37 -7.22
CA PHE A 301 8.35 -1.75 -7.70
C PHE A 301 6.96 -2.33 -7.41
N VAL A 302 6.21 -1.67 -6.51
CA VAL A 302 4.91 -2.09 -5.99
C VAL A 302 4.05 -0.85 -5.78
N MET A 303 2.76 -0.99 -5.99
CA MET A 303 1.74 0.03 -5.72
C MET A 303 1.26 -0.03 -4.26
N ASP A 304 0.87 1.12 -3.70
CA ASP A 304 0.30 1.18 -2.35
C ASP A 304 -1.02 0.41 -2.25
N GLN A 305 -1.31 -0.08 -1.04
CA GLN A 305 -2.49 -0.86 -0.69
C GLN A 305 -3.13 -0.30 0.57
N ILE A 306 -4.37 -0.69 0.85
CA ILE A 306 -5.09 -0.29 2.07
C ILE A 306 -4.26 -0.54 3.33
N VAL A 307 -3.55 -1.67 3.41
CA VAL A 307 -2.70 -2.01 4.57
C VAL A 307 -1.52 -1.03 4.73
N SER A 308 -0.87 -0.62 3.63
CA SER A 308 0.23 0.35 3.68
C SER A 308 -0.29 1.77 3.90
N ASP A 309 -1.42 2.15 3.31
CA ASP A 309 -1.97 3.50 3.42
C ASP A 309 -2.40 3.81 4.86
N ILE A 310 -3.16 2.91 5.51
CA ILE A 310 -3.58 3.10 6.90
C ILE A 310 -2.36 3.30 7.82
N THR A 311 -1.34 2.48 7.64
CA THR A 311 -0.13 2.54 8.48
C THR A 311 0.76 3.72 8.13
N PHE A 312 0.84 4.12 6.86
CA PHE A 312 1.52 5.32 6.40
C PHE A 312 0.90 6.58 7.01
N PHE A 313 -0.41 6.76 6.90
CA PHE A 313 -1.07 7.93 7.46
C PHE A 313 -1.03 7.96 8.99
N ALA A 314 -1.07 6.80 9.65
CA ALA A 314 -0.83 6.71 11.10
C ALA A 314 0.61 7.14 11.47
N MET A 315 1.62 6.72 10.71
CA MET A 315 3.01 7.17 10.86
C MET A 315 3.13 8.69 10.65
N VAL A 316 2.51 9.23 9.61
CA VAL A 316 2.51 10.69 9.35
C VAL A 316 1.85 11.44 10.50
N GLY A 317 0.70 10.97 10.99
CA GLY A 317 0.02 11.54 12.16
C GLY A 317 0.90 11.53 13.41
N PHE A 318 1.61 10.42 13.65
CA PHE A 318 2.58 10.32 14.73
C PHE A 318 3.74 11.32 14.58
N ILE A 319 4.32 11.45 13.38
CA ILE A 319 5.39 12.42 13.09
C ILE A 319 4.91 13.86 13.35
N ILE A 320 3.69 14.19 12.94
CA ILE A 320 3.07 15.49 13.22
C ILE A 320 2.92 15.69 14.73
N PHE A 321 2.43 14.68 15.46
CA PHE A 321 2.26 14.74 16.90
C PHE A 321 3.59 15.02 17.62
N ILE A 322 4.63 14.23 17.35
CA ILE A 322 5.94 14.42 18.00
C ILE A 322 6.56 15.78 17.63
N SER A 323 6.35 16.27 16.40
CA SER A 323 6.85 17.58 15.97
C SER A 323 6.13 18.78 16.64
N LYS A 324 4.90 18.58 17.13
CA LYS A 324 4.10 19.60 17.82
C LYS A 324 4.33 19.62 19.33
N GLN A 325 4.55 18.45 19.95
CA GLN A 325 4.78 18.36 21.40
C GLN A 325 5.97 19.23 21.84
N GLU A 326 7.01 19.34 20.99
CA GLU A 326 8.16 20.23 21.21
C GLU A 326 7.80 21.73 21.23
N ARG A 327 6.73 22.16 20.53
CA ARG A 327 6.32 23.58 20.51
C ARG A 327 5.59 24.01 21.78
N VAL A 328 4.80 23.11 22.37
CA VAL A 328 3.91 23.43 23.50
C VAL A 328 4.70 23.58 24.81
N ILE A 329 5.70 22.73 25.03
CA ILE A 329 6.55 22.77 26.23
C ILE A 329 7.33 24.10 26.32
N SER A 330 7.63 24.76 25.19
CA SER A 330 8.32 26.05 25.18
C SER A 330 7.44 27.29 25.47
N LYS A 331 6.11 27.15 25.49
CA LYS A 331 5.18 28.30 25.49
C LYS A 331 4.15 28.33 26.63
N GLN A 332 4.12 27.36 27.53
CA GLN A 332 3.09 27.25 28.57
C GLN A 332 3.64 27.34 30.00
N GLU A 333 4.20 28.50 30.35
CA GLU A 333 3.93 29.11 31.66
C GLU A 333 3.02 30.33 31.42
N ILE A 334 1.75 30.07 31.11
CA ILE A 334 0.72 31.10 31.18
C ILE A 334 -0.33 30.58 32.16
N VAL A 335 -0.32 31.18 33.35
CA VAL A 335 -1.26 30.92 34.44
C VAL A 335 -2.66 31.35 33.96
N ILE A 336 -3.48 30.38 33.56
CA ILE A 336 -4.90 30.62 33.25
C ILE A 336 -5.69 30.54 34.56
N SER A 337 -6.48 31.58 34.85
CA SER A 337 -7.29 31.66 36.07
C SER A 337 -8.35 30.55 36.11
N LYS A 338 -8.57 29.95 37.30
CA LYS A 338 -9.55 28.87 37.52
C LYS A 338 -11.00 29.24 37.15
N GLN A 339 -11.34 30.52 37.08
CA GLN A 339 -12.70 30.98 36.78
C GLN A 339 -13.00 31.06 35.27
N GLU A 340 -12.02 31.37 34.42
CA GLU A 340 -12.20 31.27 32.95
C GLU A 340 -12.27 29.82 32.46
N LEU A 341 -11.64 28.88 33.18
CA LEU A 341 -11.66 27.45 32.87
C LEU A 341 -13.06 26.81 32.98
N VAL A 342 -13.91 27.27 33.90
CA VAL A 342 -15.23 26.63 34.16
C VAL A 342 -16.29 27.05 33.13
N ASN A 343 -16.39 28.33 32.77
CA ASN A 343 -17.34 28.79 31.73
C ASN A 343 -16.87 28.44 30.31
N ARG A 344 -15.55 28.35 30.07
CA ARG A 344 -14.98 27.81 28.83
C ARG A 344 -15.16 26.29 28.74
N ASN A 345 -15.21 25.58 29.86
CA ASN A 345 -15.47 24.13 29.90
C ASN A 345 -16.90 23.77 29.45
N GLN A 346 -17.96 24.46 29.87
CA GLN A 346 -19.32 24.06 29.44
C GLN A 346 -19.58 24.33 27.95
N LYS A 347 -19.20 25.51 27.43
CA LYS A 347 -19.31 25.80 25.99
C LYS A 347 -18.34 24.95 25.15
N SER A 348 -17.11 24.68 25.61
CA SER A 348 -16.18 23.82 24.88
C SER A 348 -16.55 22.34 24.94
N VAL A 349 -17.15 21.85 26.04
CA VAL A 349 -17.66 20.48 26.11
C VAL A 349 -18.83 20.32 25.13
N LEU A 350 -19.79 21.24 25.08
CA LEU A 350 -20.88 21.19 24.09
C LEU A 350 -20.37 21.25 22.64
N VAL A 351 -19.44 22.15 22.34
CA VAL A 351 -18.82 22.25 21.01
C VAL A 351 -17.99 21.00 20.68
N THR A 352 -17.23 20.47 21.63
CA THR A 352 -16.42 19.25 21.44
C THR A 352 -17.30 18.02 21.29
N SER A 353 -18.37 17.89 22.08
CA SER A 353 -19.37 16.83 21.94
C SER A 353 -20.07 16.90 20.59
N PHE A 354 -20.48 18.09 20.14
CA PHE A 354 -21.08 18.27 18.81
C PHE A 354 -20.08 17.97 17.68
N LEU A 355 -18.81 18.39 17.84
CA LEU A 355 -17.74 18.06 16.90
C LEU A 355 -17.37 16.58 16.88
N LEU A 356 -17.63 15.83 17.94
CA LEU A 356 -17.45 14.37 18.00
C LEU A 356 -18.64 13.60 17.40
N LEU A 357 -19.85 14.16 17.45
CA LEU A 357 -21.03 13.56 16.80
C LEU A 357 -20.88 13.51 15.27
N ILE A 358 -20.20 14.49 14.67
CA ILE A 358 -19.98 14.52 13.21
C ILE A 358 -19.15 13.32 12.74
N PRO A 359 -17.95 13.02 13.28
CA PRO A 359 -17.20 11.80 12.96
C PRO A 359 -17.98 10.52 13.25
N ILE A 360 -18.74 10.45 14.35
CA ILE A 360 -19.53 9.26 14.69
C ILE A 360 -20.63 9.05 13.65
N PHE A 361 -21.32 10.11 13.24
CA PHE A 361 -22.33 10.05 12.19
C PHE A 361 -21.72 9.68 10.83
N ILE A 362 -20.60 10.28 10.46
CA ILE A 362 -19.87 9.95 9.22
C ILE A 362 -19.44 8.48 9.24
N LEU A 363 -18.91 8.00 10.37
CA LEU A 363 -18.51 6.61 10.54
C LEU A 363 -19.71 5.68 10.46
N GLY A 364 -20.81 5.99 11.15
CA GLY A 364 -22.05 5.22 11.11
C GLY A 364 -22.66 5.15 9.71
N TYR A 365 -22.76 6.30 9.02
CA TYR A 365 -23.17 6.37 7.62
C TYR A 365 -22.22 5.59 6.72
N SER A 366 -20.90 5.65 6.96
CA SER A 366 -19.91 4.93 6.16
C SER A 366 -20.02 3.42 6.34
N LEU A 367 -20.21 2.95 7.57
CA LEU A 367 -20.43 1.54 7.87
C LEU A 367 -21.75 1.05 7.25
N TYR A 368 -22.79 1.87 7.27
CA TYR A 368 -24.06 1.52 6.66
C TYR A 368 -23.99 1.50 5.11
N SER A 369 -23.65 2.65 4.50
CA SER A 369 -23.72 2.86 3.06
C SER A 369 -22.60 2.15 2.28
N TYR A 370 -21.37 2.13 2.82
CA TYR A 370 -20.22 1.55 2.10
C TYR A 370 -19.87 0.12 2.51
N ASN A 371 -20.46 -0.42 3.59
CA ASN A 371 -20.18 -1.80 4.02
C ASN A 371 -21.46 -2.65 4.10
N TYR A 372 -22.45 -2.23 4.88
CA TYR A 372 -23.65 -3.02 5.11
C TYR A 372 -24.49 -3.21 3.83
N ILE A 373 -24.76 -2.13 3.09
CA ILE A 373 -25.55 -2.22 1.84
C ILE A 373 -24.86 -3.12 0.78
N PRO A 374 -23.57 -2.92 0.43
CA PRO A 374 -22.86 -3.84 -0.47
C PRO A 374 -22.81 -5.28 0.03
N TYR A 375 -22.65 -5.49 1.35
CA TYR A 375 -22.65 -6.83 1.94
C TYR A 375 -23.98 -7.56 1.73
N ILE A 376 -25.10 -6.90 2.02
CA ILE A 376 -26.43 -7.48 1.81
C ILE A 376 -26.68 -7.76 0.33
N GLN A 377 -26.28 -6.86 -0.57
CA GLN A 377 -26.41 -7.05 -2.01
C GLN A 377 -25.57 -8.22 -2.53
N ALA A 378 -24.32 -8.34 -2.09
CA ALA A 378 -23.44 -9.46 -2.43
C ALA A 378 -23.95 -10.80 -1.86
N LYS A 379 -24.51 -10.77 -0.64
CA LYS A 379 -25.17 -11.93 -0.03
C LYS A 379 -26.40 -12.36 -0.84
N ALA A 380 -27.25 -11.42 -1.26
CA ALA A 380 -28.42 -11.70 -2.08
C ALA A 380 -28.03 -12.34 -3.43
N PHE A 381 -26.96 -11.84 -4.08
CA PHE A 381 -26.40 -12.50 -5.27
C PHE A 381 -25.94 -13.93 -4.97
N ASN A 382 -25.18 -14.15 -3.91
CA ASN A 382 -24.73 -15.50 -3.55
C ASN A 382 -25.90 -16.45 -3.29
N GLU A 383 -26.96 -15.99 -2.65
CA GLU A 383 -28.18 -16.79 -2.43
C GLU A 383 -28.98 -17.01 -3.72
N ALA A 384 -28.91 -16.11 -4.70
CA ALA A 384 -29.57 -16.31 -6.00
C ALA A 384 -28.97 -17.45 -6.81
N LYS A 385 -27.70 -17.81 -6.57
CA LYS A 385 -26.99 -18.91 -7.25
C LYS A 385 -27.60 -20.28 -6.97
N SER A 386 -28.29 -20.46 -5.83
CA SER A 386 -28.93 -21.73 -5.46
C SER A 386 -30.41 -21.81 -5.89
N ILE A 387 -30.95 -20.77 -6.53
CA ILE A 387 -32.34 -20.74 -7.01
C ILE A 387 -32.40 -21.38 -8.40
N GLU A 388 -33.31 -22.33 -8.59
CA GLU A 388 -33.50 -23.00 -9.89
C GLU A 388 -34.51 -22.29 -10.80
N ARG A 389 -35.48 -21.57 -10.22
CA ARG A 389 -36.55 -20.90 -10.98
C ARG A 389 -36.11 -19.51 -11.44
N ALA A 390 -36.03 -19.32 -12.76
CA ALA A 390 -35.62 -18.06 -13.39
C ALA A 390 -36.36 -16.81 -12.89
N SER A 391 -37.69 -16.89 -12.72
CA SER A 391 -38.49 -15.75 -12.22
C SER A 391 -38.14 -15.36 -10.78
N LEU A 392 -37.71 -16.32 -9.96
CA LEU A 392 -37.28 -16.07 -8.57
C LEU A 392 -35.84 -15.52 -8.53
N ILE A 393 -34.98 -15.96 -9.45
CA ILE A 393 -33.64 -15.36 -9.65
C ILE A 393 -33.80 -13.88 -10.00
N GLU A 394 -34.58 -13.57 -11.04
CA GLU A 394 -34.80 -12.20 -11.49
C GLU A 394 -35.31 -11.32 -10.34
N LYS A 395 -36.37 -11.77 -9.65
CA LYS A 395 -36.95 -11.05 -8.52
C LYS A 395 -35.92 -10.76 -7.44
N LYS A 396 -35.19 -11.79 -6.99
CA LYS A 396 -34.20 -11.64 -5.91
C LYS A 396 -33.08 -10.69 -6.27
N LEU A 397 -32.53 -10.81 -7.48
CA LEU A 397 -31.45 -9.92 -7.92
C LEU A 397 -31.93 -8.48 -8.09
N LYS A 398 -33.13 -8.29 -8.63
CA LYS A 398 -33.73 -6.97 -8.85
C LYS A 398 -34.07 -6.25 -7.55
N GLU A 399 -34.65 -6.95 -6.59
CA GLU A 399 -35.12 -6.36 -5.33
C GLU A 399 -34.01 -6.22 -4.28
N GLU A 400 -33.06 -7.15 -4.23
CA GLU A 400 -32.11 -7.25 -3.11
C GLU A 400 -30.63 -7.06 -3.50
N ALA A 401 -30.24 -7.38 -4.74
CA ALA A 401 -28.82 -7.34 -5.15
C ALA A 401 -28.44 -6.08 -5.92
N THR A 402 -29.35 -5.54 -6.75
CA THR A 402 -28.99 -4.52 -7.75
C THR A 402 -29.42 -3.10 -7.39
N GLN A 403 -30.16 -2.94 -6.29
CA GLN A 403 -30.66 -1.66 -5.78
C GLN A 403 -30.45 -1.53 -4.26
N PRO A 404 -30.23 -0.31 -3.72
CA PRO A 404 -29.99 0.93 -4.46
C PRO A 404 -28.63 0.92 -5.18
N TYR A 405 -28.51 1.70 -6.25
CA TYR A 405 -27.25 1.81 -6.97
C TYR A 405 -26.16 2.47 -6.09
N ASN A 406 -24.99 1.83 -5.95
CA ASN A 406 -23.87 2.32 -5.15
C ASN A 406 -22.53 1.90 -5.78
N PHE A 407 -21.41 2.26 -5.16
CA PHE A 407 -20.06 2.03 -5.70
C PHE A 407 -19.74 0.55 -6.00
N SER A 408 -20.40 -0.40 -5.33
CA SER A 408 -20.14 -1.83 -5.56
C SER A 408 -20.86 -2.38 -6.80
N GLN A 409 -21.83 -1.64 -7.35
CA GLN A 409 -22.72 -2.13 -8.39
C GLN A 409 -22.05 -2.36 -9.73
N PHE A 410 -21.00 -1.60 -10.05
CA PHE A 410 -20.17 -1.90 -11.22
C PHE A 410 -19.69 -3.36 -11.18
N ASN A 411 -18.96 -3.72 -10.11
CA ASN A 411 -18.42 -5.06 -9.93
C ASN A 411 -19.51 -6.12 -9.71
N LEU A 412 -20.52 -5.82 -8.89
CA LEU A 412 -21.57 -6.80 -8.57
C LEU A 412 -22.38 -7.18 -9.80
N ARG A 413 -22.74 -6.22 -10.66
CA ARG A 413 -23.49 -6.49 -11.90
C ARG A 413 -22.66 -7.26 -12.90
N THR A 414 -21.38 -6.92 -13.05
CA THR A 414 -20.47 -7.71 -13.89
C THR A 414 -20.31 -9.13 -13.36
N TYR A 415 -20.18 -9.33 -12.04
CA TYR A 415 -20.06 -10.67 -11.47
C TYR A 415 -21.34 -11.49 -11.57
N ILE A 416 -22.51 -10.85 -11.43
CA ILE A 416 -23.81 -11.51 -11.68
C ILE A 416 -23.82 -12.05 -13.11
N VAL A 417 -23.54 -11.18 -14.09
CA VAL A 417 -23.59 -11.54 -15.51
C VAL A 417 -22.54 -12.60 -15.85
N ASP A 418 -21.29 -12.41 -15.42
CA ASP A 418 -20.21 -13.37 -15.66
C ASP A 418 -20.54 -14.75 -15.07
N TYR A 419 -21.16 -14.80 -13.89
CA TYR A 419 -21.56 -16.08 -13.30
C TYR A 419 -22.62 -16.78 -14.14
N TYR A 420 -23.73 -16.10 -14.45
CA TYR A 420 -24.82 -16.75 -15.21
C TYR A 420 -24.42 -17.06 -16.65
N PHE A 421 -23.60 -16.22 -17.29
CA PHE A 421 -23.11 -16.50 -18.63
C PHE A 421 -22.17 -17.72 -18.65
N ASN A 422 -21.23 -17.83 -17.71
CA ASN A 422 -20.24 -18.92 -17.71
C ASN A 422 -20.77 -20.24 -17.16
N TYR A 423 -21.71 -20.22 -16.21
CA TYR A 423 -22.22 -21.44 -15.55
C TYR A 423 -23.64 -21.83 -15.96
N GLN A 424 -24.41 -20.91 -16.55
CA GLN A 424 -25.82 -21.11 -16.92
C GLN A 424 -26.14 -20.46 -18.29
N SER A 425 -25.25 -20.63 -19.27
CA SER A 425 -25.34 -19.99 -20.60
C SER A 425 -26.69 -20.21 -21.30
N HIS A 426 -27.34 -21.36 -21.07
CA HIS A 426 -28.67 -21.69 -21.59
C HIS A 426 -29.75 -20.63 -21.29
N ILE A 427 -29.57 -19.80 -20.25
CA ILE A 427 -30.46 -18.65 -19.97
C ILE A 427 -30.52 -17.67 -21.14
N PHE A 428 -29.40 -17.50 -21.85
CA PHE A 428 -29.29 -16.56 -22.97
C PHE A 428 -29.73 -17.18 -24.30
N GLU A 429 -29.87 -18.50 -24.38
CA GLU A 429 -30.18 -19.23 -25.61
C GLU A 429 -31.67 -19.63 -25.71
N ILE A 430 -32.36 -19.76 -24.57
CA ILE A 430 -33.75 -20.25 -24.50
C ILE A 430 -34.75 -19.08 -24.47
N ASP A 431 -35.62 -18.99 -25.48
CA ASP A 431 -36.65 -17.94 -25.60
C ASP A 431 -37.56 -17.81 -24.37
N ARG A 432 -37.90 -18.92 -23.70
CA ARG A 432 -38.73 -18.90 -22.48
C ARG A 432 -38.06 -18.16 -21.31
N LEU A 433 -36.74 -18.07 -21.32
CA LEU A 433 -35.93 -17.40 -20.28
C LEU A 433 -35.59 -15.96 -20.65
N LYS A 434 -36.11 -15.45 -21.78
CA LYS A 434 -35.87 -14.10 -22.28
C LYS A 434 -36.07 -12.99 -21.23
N PRO A 435 -37.07 -13.00 -20.33
CA PRO A 435 -37.18 -11.97 -19.30
C PRO A 435 -35.95 -11.87 -18.40
N LEU A 436 -35.33 -13.01 -18.06
CA LEU A 436 -34.13 -13.05 -17.22
C LEU A 436 -32.88 -12.60 -17.99
N SER A 437 -32.72 -13.02 -19.26
CA SER A 437 -31.59 -12.57 -20.08
C SER A 437 -31.70 -11.09 -20.46
N ASP A 438 -32.90 -10.58 -20.76
CA ASP A 438 -33.16 -9.14 -20.95
C ASP A 438 -32.82 -8.36 -19.68
N PHE A 439 -33.15 -8.88 -18.49
CA PHE A 439 -32.75 -8.29 -17.22
C PHE A 439 -31.21 -8.21 -17.11
N PHE A 440 -30.47 -9.26 -17.43
CA PHE A 440 -29.01 -9.24 -17.41
C PHE A 440 -28.41 -8.23 -18.40
N VAL A 441 -28.96 -8.16 -19.63
CA VAL A 441 -28.57 -7.13 -20.61
C VAL A 441 -28.86 -5.73 -20.07
N SER A 442 -29.97 -5.53 -19.36
CA SER A 442 -30.30 -4.25 -18.73
C SER A 442 -29.31 -3.86 -17.62
N LEU A 443 -28.79 -4.83 -16.86
CA LEU A 443 -27.80 -4.56 -15.82
C LEU A 443 -26.50 -3.99 -16.40
N VAL A 444 -26.01 -4.61 -17.48
CA VAL A 444 -24.80 -4.17 -18.20
C VAL A 444 -25.06 -2.84 -18.92
N SER A 445 -26.23 -2.66 -19.52
CA SER A 445 -26.59 -1.40 -20.18
C SER A 445 -26.67 -0.23 -19.20
N GLU A 446 -27.17 -0.44 -17.98
CA GLU A 446 -27.15 0.59 -16.93
C GLU A 446 -25.72 0.92 -16.49
N VAL A 447 -24.81 -0.07 -16.44
CA VAL A 447 -23.38 0.16 -16.18
C VAL A 447 -22.77 0.99 -17.30
N ILE A 448 -23.00 0.66 -18.58
CA ILE A 448 -22.51 1.44 -19.73
C ILE A 448 -23.00 2.89 -19.64
N GLN A 449 -24.27 3.11 -19.28
CA GLN A 449 -24.81 4.46 -19.17
C GLN A 449 -24.11 5.30 -18.09
N LYS A 450 -23.69 4.68 -16.98
CA LYS A 450 -23.08 5.36 -15.84
C LYS A 450 -21.56 5.46 -15.96
N GLU A 451 -20.93 4.44 -16.52
CA GLU A 451 -19.47 4.24 -16.57
C GLU A 451 -19.05 3.76 -17.98
N PRO A 452 -19.17 4.63 -19.02
CA PRO A 452 -19.01 4.25 -20.44
C PRO A 452 -17.55 4.06 -20.90
N TYR A 453 -16.61 3.90 -19.96
CA TYR A 453 -15.17 3.97 -20.24
C TYR A 453 -14.48 2.61 -20.21
N ASP A 454 -15.11 1.59 -19.63
CA ASP A 454 -14.54 0.25 -19.49
C ASP A 454 -14.98 -0.65 -20.65
N VAL A 455 -14.00 -1.03 -21.48
CA VAL A 455 -14.23 -1.82 -22.69
C VAL A 455 -14.87 -3.17 -22.39
N ARG A 456 -14.57 -3.76 -21.22
CA ARG A 456 -15.05 -5.10 -20.85
C ARG A 456 -16.57 -5.17 -20.74
N ILE A 457 -17.22 -4.04 -20.45
CA ILE A 457 -18.68 -3.97 -20.32
C ILE A 457 -19.35 -4.07 -21.69
N PHE A 458 -18.77 -3.44 -22.71
CA PHE A 458 -19.23 -3.55 -24.09
C PHE A 458 -19.04 -4.97 -24.65
N ILE A 459 -17.89 -5.59 -24.37
CA ILE A 459 -17.62 -6.99 -24.75
C ILE A 459 -18.65 -7.94 -24.12
N ARG A 460 -18.91 -7.80 -22.81
CA ARG A 460 -19.96 -8.59 -22.12
C ARG A 460 -21.33 -8.41 -22.75
N LYS A 461 -21.70 -7.17 -23.07
CA LYS A 461 -22.98 -6.87 -23.72
C LYS A 461 -23.07 -7.58 -25.08
N ALA A 462 -22.03 -7.47 -25.90
CA ALA A 462 -21.99 -8.11 -27.22
C ALA A 462 -22.09 -9.64 -27.11
N GLN A 463 -21.36 -10.26 -26.18
CA GLN A 463 -21.40 -11.71 -25.94
C GLN A 463 -22.82 -12.21 -25.59
N MET A 464 -23.48 -11.55 -24.64
CA MET A 464 -24.86 -11.91 -24.27
C MET A 464 -25.83 -11.75 -25.45
N LEU A 465 -25.75 -10.61 -26.15
CA LEU A 465 -26.62 -10.34 -27.30
C LEU A 465 -26.41 -11.36 -28.41
N GLN A 466 -25.17 -11.77 -28.68
CA GLN A 466 -24.85 -12.78 -29.68
C GLN A 466 -25.46 -14.15 -29.33
N SER A 467 -25.40 -14.57 -28.05
CA SER A 467 -26.07 -15.79 -27.59
C SER A 467 -27.59 -15.72 -27.73
N MET A 468 -28.18 -14.54 -27.54
CA MET A 468 -29.62 -14.30 -27.69
C MET A 468 -30.07 -14.13 -29.15
N ALA A 469 -29.15 -13.93 -30.09
CA ALA A 469 -29.45 -13.51 -31.45
C ALA A 469 -29.77 -14.64 -32.45
N ILE A 470 -29.76 -15.91 -32.03
CA ILE A 470 -29.91 -17.10 -32.91
C ILE A 470 -31.08 -16.95 -33.90
N ASN A 471 -32.19 -16.33 -33.49
CA ASN A 471 -33.36 -16.08 -34.34
C ASN A 471 -33.74 -14.59 -34.47
N ASN A 472 -32.86 -13.65 -34.12
CA ASN A 472 -33.17 -12.22 -34.11
C ASN A 472 -32.02 -11.35 -34.66
N ALA A 473 -32.15 -10.97 -35.94
CA ALA A 473 -31.16 -10.15 -36.65
C ALA A 473 -30.90 -8.77 -35.99
N ASN A 474 -31.88 -8.21 -35.27
CA ASN A 474 -31.68 -6.92 -34.59
C ASN A 474 -30.69 -7.03 -33.42
N LEU A 475 -30.64 -8.18 -32.74
CA LEU A 475 -29.70 -8.40 -31.63
C LEU A 475 -28.26 -8.56 -32.13
N TYR A 476 -28.05 -9.14 -33.33
CA TYR A 476 -26.73 -9.14 -33.96
C TYR A 476 -26.23 -7.73 -34.25
N LYS A 477 -27.13 -6.85 -34.74
CA LYS A 477 -26.78 -5.44 -34.97
C LYS A 477 -26.43 -4.71 -33.68
N GLU A 478 -27.20 -4.92 -32.61
CA GLU A 478 -26.88 -4.30 -31.31
C GLU A 478 -25.55 -4.83 -30.71
N ALA A 479 -25.25 -6.11 -30.92
CA ALA A 479 -23.96 -6.69 -30.53
C ALA A 479 -22.79 -6.06 -31.31
N GLU A 480 -22.95 -5.89 -32.63
CA GLU A 480 -21.97 -5.23 -33.50
C GLU A 480 -21.75 -3.77 -33.08
N ASP A 481 -22.82 -3.03 -32.83
CA ASP A 481 -22.74 -1.64 -32.37
C ASP A 481 -22.02 -1.53 -31.01
N SER A 482 -22.26 -2.48 -30.10
CA SER A 482 -21.53 -2.57 -28.82
C SER A 482 -20.03 -2.82 -29.03
N MET A 483 -19.65 -3.71 -29.95
CA MET A 483 -18.24 -3.96 -30.27
C MET A 483 -17.58 -2.78 -30.99
N LYS A 484 -18.28 -2.04 -31.84
CA LYS A 484 -17.74 -0.81 -32.44
C LYS A 484 -17.37 0.23 -31.37
N GLN A 485 -18.19 0.36 -30.33
CA GLN A 485 -17.88 1.22 -29.18
C GLN A 485 -16.66 0.70 -28.41
N ALA A 486 -16.55 -0.62 -28.22
CA ALA A 486 -15.36 -1.24 -27.61
C ALA A 486 -14.08 -0.91 -28.39
N ILE A 487 -14.11 -1.03 -29.73
CA ILE A 487 -12.98 -0.74 -30.62
C ILE A 487 -12.60 0.74 -30.58
N GLU A 488 -13.57 1.65 -30.46
CA GLU A 488 -13.29 3.09 -30.33
C GLU A 488 -12.50 3.40 -29.05
N LEU A 489 -12.83 2.70 -27.95
CA LEU A 489 -12.16 2.87 -26.66
C LEU A 489 -10.78 2.20 -26.60
N ALA A 490 -10.64 1.00 -27.19
CA ALA A 490 -9.41 0.21 -27.19
C ALA A 490 -9.09 -0.37 -28.58
N PRO A 491 -8.61 0.45 -29.53
CA PRO A 491 -8.47 0.06 -30.93
C PRO A 491 -7.43 -1.03 -31.20
N ASN A 492 -6.48 -1.21 -30.29
CA ASN A 492 -5.40 -2.17 -30.41
C ASN A 492 -5.67 -3.48 -29.65
N ARG A 493 -6.83 -3.64 -29.01
CA ARG A 493 -7.17 -4.91 -28.37
C ARG A 493 -7.51 -5.98 -29.39
N GLN A 494 -7.20 -7.22 -29.01
CA GLN A 494 -7.40 -8.39 -29.87
C GLN A 494 -8.74 -9.08 -29.60
N GLU A 495 -9.27 -8.96 -28.38
CA GLU A 495 -10.61 -9.41 -27.98
C GLU A 495 -11.70 -8.57 -28.64
#